data_AF-A0A0D8XV29-F1
#
_entry.id   AF-A0A0D8XV29-F1
#
_cell.length_a   1.000
_cell.length_b   1.000
_cell.length_c   1.000
_cell.angle_alpha   90.00
_cell.angle_beta   90.00
_cell.angle_gamma   90.00
#
_symmetry.space_group_name_H-M   'P 1'
#
loop_
_entity.id
_entity.type
_entity.pdbx_description
1 polymer ?
#
loop_
_entity_poly.entity_id
_entity_poly.type
_entity_poly.pdbx_seq_one_letter_code
_entity_poly.pdbx_strand_id
1 'polypeptide(L)'
;MLLQLVQANYSSLSMSMPFMEAVNDDSIESAAQRVSNHIENTINSADIYNKLTQNGSSPVSGLGDRFYTKGGFEFVLKRRIPMPDELTYQIRHMRSQFSMGLFTEITRAWVVIDSDIFMWNYETNEDLAYFDAVENTILKVALAKVKNDIFASHITHGLIVGTVTDLSLYPVIMDIDTSSGKRGIAIDASHSFKVSLENTSLNDIVSTNDGRIFFTADDKLYEFVYEQNTGWFGGGRRCRIVNKSVSLLSTLIPFLGPGNGKSSYLFKSTIYSYS
;
A
#
# COMPACT_ATOMS: atom_id res chain seq x y z
N MET A 1 -0.68 -60.56 11.69
CA MET A 1 -0.96 -61.57 12.74
C MET A 1 -0.89 -60.85 14.07
N LEU A 2 -1.90 -60.76 14.92
CA LEU A 2 -3.28 -61.26 14.97
C LEU A 2 -3.94 -60.34 16.03
N LEU A 3 -5.04 -59.65 15.72
CA LEU A 3 -6.41 -60.16 15.84
C LEU A 3 -6.70 -60.86 17.17
N GLN A 4 -7.57 -60.19 17.94
CA GLN A 4 -8.58 -60.74 18.86
C GLN A 4 -8.15 -61.30 20.21
N LEU A 5 -9.14 -61.13 21.12
CA LEU A 5 -9.43 -61.80 22.39
C LEU A 5 -9.11 -60.92 23.62
N VAL A 6 -10.03 -60.58 24.54
CA VAL A 6 -11.38 -61.05 24.88
C VAL A 6 -11.99 -59.97 25.80
N GLN A 7 -13.07 -59.29 25.42
CA GLN A 7 -14.44 -59.51 25.94
C GLN A 7 -14.54 -59.87 27.43
N ALA A 8 -14.86 -58.89 28.29
CA ALA A 8 -15.81 -59.06 29.40
C ALA A 8 -16.01 -57.73 30.15
N ASN A 9 -17.13 -57.06 29.88
CA ASN A 9 -18.09 -56.65 30.91
C ASN A 9 -19.21 -55.84 30.26
N TYR A 10 -20.14 -56.57 29.65
CA TYR A 10 -21.50 -56.09 29.46
C TYR A 10 -22.24 -56.25 30.79
N SER A 11 -22.50 -55.13 31.46
CA SER A 11 -23.67 -54.97 32.33
C SER A 11 -23.86 -53.48 32.63
N SER A 12 -24.61 -52.85 31.72
CA SER A 12 -25.68 -51.89 32.00
C SER A 12 -25.45 -50.88 33.14
N LEU A 13 -24.95 -49.71 32.80
CA LEU A 13 -25.54 -48.48 33.32
C LEU A 13 -25.79 -47.55 32.13
N SER A 14 -27.03 -47.59 31.62
CA SER A 14 -27.57 -46.51 30.81
C SER A 14 -27.64 -45.27 31.71
N MET A 15 -26.57 -44.47 31.74
CA MET A 15 -26.71 -43.07 32.11
C MET A 15 -27.41 -42.40 30.94
N SER A 16 -28.74 -42.44 30.98
CA SER A 16 -29.59 -41.56 30.21
C SER A 16 -29.10 -40.14 30.45
N MET A 17 -28.40 -39.57 29.48
CA MET A 17 -28.23 -38.13 29.40
C MET A 17 -29.62 -37.51 29.53
N PRO A 18 -29.79 -36.42 30.31
CA PRO A 18 -31.07 -35.75 30.38
C PRO A 18 -31.50 -35.46 28.95
N PHE A 19 -32.74 -35.85 28.60
CA PHE A 19 -33.30 -35.62 27.27
C PHE A 19 -33.15 -34.15 26.81
N MET A 20 -33.10 -33.21 27.76
CA MET A 20 -32.82 -31.80 27.48
C MET A 20 -31.38 -31.50 27.04
N GLU A 21 -30.37 -32.25 27.48
CA GLU A 21 -28.96 -32.03 27.16
C GLU A 21 -28.60 -32.61 25.78
N ALA A 22 -29.11 -33.80 25.46
CA ALA A 22 -28.97 -34.42 24.12
C ALA A 22 -29.73 -33.65 23.02
N VAL A 23 -30.95 -33.15 23.31
CA VAL A 23 -31.69 -32.30 22.37
C VAL A 23 -30.99 -30.95 22.17
N ASN A 24 -30.30 -30.44 23.19
CA ASN A 24 -29.51 -29.23 23.05
C ASN A 24 -28.27 -29.46 22.18
N ASP A 25 -27.53 -30.54 22.42
CA ASP A 25 -26.34 -30.89 21.61
C ASP A 25 -26.70 -31.14 20.14
N ASP A 26 -27.80 -31.85 19.87
CA ASP A 26 -28.30 -32.06 18.50
C ASP A 26 -28.74 -30.74 17.83
N SER A 27 -29.31 -29.82 18.61
CA SER A 27 -29.73 -28.51 18.11
C SER A 27 -28.53 -27.58 17.82
N ILE A 28 -27.49 -27.66 18.66
CA ILE A 28 -26.24 -26.91 18.51
C ILE A 28 -25.45 -27.45 17.32
N GLU A 29 -25.35 -28.77 17.17
CA GLU A 29 -24.69 -29.41 16.04
C GLU A 29 -25.42 -29.08 14.72
N SER A 30 -26.75 -29.14 14.71
CA SER A 30 -27.53 -28.71 13.54
C SER A 30 -27.34 -27.22 13.21
N ALA A 31 -27.23 -26.35 14.21
CA ALA A 31 -26.98 -24.93 14.00
C ALA A 31 -25.57 -24.68 13.43
N ALA A 32 -24.56 -25.36 13.99
CA ALA A 32 -23.18 -25.31 13.53
C ALA A 32 -23.07 -25.77 12.06
N GLN A 33 -23.74 -26.87 11.69
CA GLN A 33 -23.76 -27.35 10.32
C GLN A 33 -24.38 -26.34 9.35
N ARG A 34 -25.46 -25.65 9.75
CA ARG A 34 -26.09 -24.60 8.91
C ARG A 34 -25.15 -23.41 8.70
N VAL A 35 -24.45 -22.98 9.74
CA VAL A 35 -23.47 -21.89 9.66
C VAL A 35 -22.31 -22.30 8.76
N SER A 36 -21.77 -23.51 8.94
CA SER A 36 -20.69 -24.05 8.10
C SER A 36 -21.09 -24.09 6.62
N ASN A 37 -22.27 -24.63 6.30
CA ASN A 37 -22.79 -24.64 4.94
C ASN A 37 -22.97 -23.22 4.37
N HIS A 38 -23.39 -22.25 5.20
CA HIS A 38 -23.54 -20.86 4.76
C HIS A 38 -22.19 -20.19 4.47
N ILE A 39 -21.17 -20.44 5.29
CA ILE A 39 -19.81 -19.95 5.09
C ILE A 39 -19.23 -20.53 3.80
N GLU A 40 -19.36 -21.84 3.58
CA GLU A 40 -18.88 -22.50 2.35
C GLU A 40 -19.57 -21.93 1.11
N ASN A 41 -20.90 -21.75 1.15
CA ASN A 41 -21.64 -21.11 0.06
C ASN A 41 -21.17 -19.66 -0.19
N THR A 42 -20.86 -18.91 0.87
CA THR A 42 -20.36 -17.54 0.75
C THR A 42 -18.98 -17.52 0.09
N ILE A 43 -18.06 -18.39 0.52
CA ILE A 43 -16.71 -18.54 -0.06
C ILE A 43 -16.82 -18.95 -1.53
N ASN A 44 -17.66 -19.93 -1.86
CA ASN A 44 -17.88 -20.37 -3.24
C ASN A 44 -18.46 -19.25 -4.12
N SER A 45 -19.22 -18.33 -3.53
CA SER A 45 -19.76 -17.17 -4.23
C SER A 45 -18.82 -15.95 -4.25
N ALA A 46 -17.68 -15.99 -3.56
CA ALA A 46 -16.79 -14.84 -3.40
C ALA A 46 -15.93 -14.55 -4.64
N ASP A 47 -15.94 -15.41 -5.65
CA ASP A 47 -15.15 -15.21 -6.87
C ASP A 47 -15.71 -14.06 -7.71
N ILE A 48 -15.08 -12.90 -7.57
CA ILE A 48 -15.39 -11.70 -8.32
C ILE A 48 -14.92 -11.82 -9.78
N TYR A 49 -13.84 -12.56 -10.07
CA TYR A 49 -13.27 -12.66 -11.42
C TYR A 49 -14.23 -13.35 -12.39
N ASN A 50 -14.75 -14.53 -12.03
CA ASN A 50 -15.73 -15.26 -12.84
C ASN A 50 -17.13 -14.63 -12.85
N LYS A 51 -17.42 -13.70 -11.92
CA LYS A 51 -18.67 -12.93 -11.92
C LYS A 51 -18.58 -11.67 -12.79
N LEU A 52 -17.43 -11.00 -12.77
CA LEU A 52 -17.16 -9.84 -13.62
C LEU A 52 -16.95 -10.25 -15.07
N THR A 53 -16.41 -11.45 -15.31
CA THR A 53 -16.27 -12.00 -16.66
C THR A 53 -17.42 -12.96 -16.90
N GLN A 54 -18.30 -12.72 -17.88
CA GLN A 54 -19.34 -13.70 -18.24
C GLN A 54 -18.66 -14.88 -18.95
N ASN A 55 -18.12 -15.83 -18.19
CA ASN A 55 -17.36 -16.98 -18.70
C ASN A 55 -16.22 -16.54 -19.66
N GLY A 56 -15.40 -15.57 -19.27
CA GLY A 56 -14.29 -15.07 -20.10
C GLY A 56 -14.68 -14.09 -21.22
N SER A 57 -15.97 -13.78 -21.37
CA SER A 57 -16.45 -12.67 -22.19
C SER A 57 -16.67 -11.47 -21.28
N SER A 58 -15.88 -10.40 -21.40
CA SER A 58 -16.02 -9.22 -20.52
C SER A 58 -17.30 -8.43 -20.85
N PRO A 59 -18.31 -8.33 -19.97
CA PRO A 59 -19.10 -7.11 -19.92
C PRO A 59 -18.20 -6.01 -19.34
N VAL A 60 -17.72 -5.14 -20.21
CA VAL A 60 -17.13 -3.86 -19.79
C VAL A 60 -18.20 -3.12 -18.99
N SER A 61 -17.88 -2.70 -17.75
CA SER A 61 -18.71 -1.77 -16.99
C SER A 61 -19.09 -0.58 -17.89
N GLY A 62 -20.39 -0.27 -17.99
CA GLY A 62 -20.88 0.93 -18.68
C GLY A 62 -21.66 0.73 -19.98
N LEU A 63 -21.99 -0.49 -20.40
CA LEU A 63 -22.77 -0.73 -21.65
C LEU A 63 -24.25 -1.07 -21.43
N GLY A 64 -24.74 -1.09 -20.19
CA GLY A 64 -26.15 -1.31 -19.91
C GLY A 64 -26.76 -0.16 -19.14
N ASP A 65 -27.80 0.48 -19.71
CA ASP A 65 -28.69 1.42 -19.01
C ASP A 65 -29.30 0.83 -17.72
N ARG A 66 -29.21 -0.50 -17.54
CA ARG A 66 -29.64 -1.24 -16.36
C ARG A 66 -28.67 -1.19 -15.17
N PHE A 67 -27.41 -0.78 -15.36
CA PHE A 67 -26.45 -0.66 -14.24
C PHE A 67 -26.46 0.73 -13.58
N TYR A 68 -27.09 1.71 -14.22
CA TYR A 68 -27.31 3.06 -13.68
C TYR A 68 -28.78 3.27 -13.29
N THR A 69 -29.59 2.21 -13.22
CA THR A 69 -30.99 2.31 -12.78
C THR A 69 -31.06 2.94 -11.39
N LYS A 70 -32.01 3.85 -11.22
CA LYS A 70 -32.34 4.53 -9.96
C LYS A 70 -32.72 3.53 -8.85
N GLY A 71 -31.72 2.95 -8.20
CA GLY A 71 -31.81 2.35 -6.87
C GLY A 71 -31.47 3.37 -5.78
N GLY A 72 -31.43 2.94 -4.52
CA GLY A 72 -30.92 3.76 -3.42
C GLY A 72 -29.45 4.13 -3.62
N PHE A 73 -28.98 5.19 -2.95
CA PHE A 73 -27.60 5.62 -3.07
C PHE A 73 -26.64 4.55 -2.52
N GLU A 74 -25.81 3.96 -3.39
CA GLU A 74 -24.75 3.02 -2.99
C GLU A 74 -23.65 3.72 -2.19
N PHE A 75 -23.37 4.98 -2.54
CA PHE A 75 -22.44 5.84 -1.83
C PHE A 75 -23.16 7.11 -1.36
N VAL A 76 -22.99 7.45 -0.09
CA VAL A 76 -23.54 8.67 0.51
C VAL A 76 -22.39 9.50 1.05
N LEU A 77 -22.37 10.77 0.67
CA LEU A 77 -21.43 11.74 1.22
C LEU A 77 -21.73 11.94 2.71
N LYS A 78 -20.82 11.48 3.58
CA LYS A 78 -20.96 11.66 5.03
C LYS A 78 -20.38 12.97 5.54
N ARG A 79 -19.26 13.43 4.98
CA ARG A 79 -18.51 14.57 5.50
C ARG A 79 -17.71 15.26 4.40
N ARG A 80 -17.61 16.60 4.47
CA ARG A 80 -16.68 17.42 3.70
C ARG A 80 -15.79 18.16 4.69
N ILE A 81 -14.48 18.03 4.54
CA ILE A 81 -13.49 18.75 5.35
C ILE A 81 -12.72 19.65 4.38
N PRO A 82 -12.75 20.98 4.55
CA PRO A 82 -11.96 21.88 3.73
C PRO A 82 -10.48 21.74 4.08
N MET A 83 -9.60 22.15 3.15
CA MET A 83 -8.18 22.30 3.46
C MET A 83 -7.99 23.39 4.54
N PRO A 84 -6.99 23.27 5.43
CA PRO A 84 -6.68 24.30 6.43
C PRO A 84 -6.52 25.69 5.80
N ASP A 85 -7.19 26.69 6.37
CA ASP A 85 -7.20 28.06 5.85
C ASP A 85 -5.81 28.71 5.91
N GLU A 86 -4.96 28.24 6.82
CA GLU A 86 -3.56 28.63 6.99
C GLU A 86 -2.74 28.44 5.70
N LEU A 87 -3.12 27.47 4.86
CA LEU A 87 -2.45 27.19 3.59
C LEU A 87 -2.84 28.17 2.48
N THR A 88 -3.91 28.96 2.67
CA THR A 88 -4.41 29.90 1.65
C THR A 88 -3.34 30.90 1.24
N TYR A 89 -2.56 31.41 2.19
CA TYR A 89 -1.48 32.36 1.89
C TYR A 89 -0.42 31.72 1.00
N GLN A 90 0.03 30.50 1.33
CA GLN A 90 1.09 29.82 0.59
C GLN A 90 0.65 29.47 -0.83
N ILE A 91 -0.59 29.00 -0.99
CA ILE A 91 -1.15 28.70 -2.31
C ILE A 91 -1.20 29.95 -3.20
N ARG A 92 -1.53 31.12 -2.64
CA ARG A 92 -1.57 32.38 -3.38
C ARG A 92 -0.19 32.88 -3.83
N HIS A 93 0.88 32.45 -3.17
CA HIS A 93 2.26 32.89 -3.45
C HIS A 93 3.12 31.81 -4.13
N MET A 94 2.51 30.70 -4.54
CA MET A 94 3.16 29.64 -5.31
C MET A 94 3.76 30.18 -6.60
N ARG A 95 4.96 29.70 -6.94
CA ARG A 95 5.71 30.16 -8.11
C ARG A 95 5.67 29.18 -9.28
N SER A 96 5.75 27.89 -9.00
CA SER A 96 6.01 26.88 -10.03
C SER A 96 5.12 25.65 -9.88
N GLN A 97 5.20 24.96 -8.74
CA GLN A 97 4.68 23.59 -8.63
C GLN A 97 3.69 23.44 -7.48
N PHE A 98 2.59 22.73 -7.77
CA PHE A 98 1.59 22.32 -6.81
C PHE A 98 1.26 20.85 -6.96
N SER A 99 1.26 20.12 -5.86
CA SER A 99 0.68 18.79 -5.84
C SER A 99 0.06 18.51 -4.48
N MET A 100 -0.95 17.66 -4.45
CA MET A 100 -1.60 17.24 -3.22
C MET A 100 -2.00 15.78 -3.31
N GLY A 101 -2.24 15.18 -2.16
CA GLY A 101 -2.73 13.81 -2.09
C GLY A 101 -2.97 13.37 -0.65
N LEU A 102 -3.21 12.07 -0.51
CA LEU A 102 -3.48 11.44 0.76
C LEU A 102 -2.45 10.35 1.06
N PHE A 103 -2.00 10.32 2.30
CA PHE A 103 -1.29 9.21 2.90
C PHE A 103 -2.23 8.55 3.92
N THR A 104 -3.10 7.69 3.40
CA THR A 104 -4.17 7.04 4.18
C THR A 104 -3.62 6.12 5.27
N GLU A 105 -2.44 5.49 5.05
CA GLU A 105 -1.79 4.62 6.04
C GLU A 105 -1.43 5.35 7.34
N ILE A 106 -1.19 6.66 7.28
CA ILE A 106 -0.85 7.51 8.44
C ILE A 106 -1.93 8.55 8.74
N THR A 107 -3.09 8.47 8.09
CA THR A 107 -4.21 9.40 8.26
C THR A 107 -3.77 10.86 8.03
N ARG A 108 -3.08 11.12 6.92
CA ARG A 108 -2.61 12.46 6.58
C ARG A 108 -2.96 12.87 5.16
N ALA A 109 -3.38 14.12 5.00
CA ALA A 109 -3.41 14.79 3.71
C ALA A 109 -2.14 15.63 3.61
N TRP A 110 -1.62 15.77 2.39
CA TRP A 110 -0.42 16.55 2.15
C TRP A 110 -0.63 17.48 0.96
N VAL A 111 0.08 18.59 1.00
CA VAL A 111 0.24 19.50 -0.13
C VAL A 111 1.71 19.89 -0.26
N VAL A 112 2.18 19.96 -1.48
CA VAL A 112 3.50 20.43 -1.85
C VAL A 112 3.33 21.72 -2.63
N ILE A 113 4.04 22.76 -2.20
CA ILE A 113 4.07 24.08 -2.85
C ILE A 113 5.53 24.41 -3.09
N ASP A 114 5.97 24.35 -4.34
CA ASP A 114 7.37 24.53 -4.76
C ASP A 114 8.34 23.57 -4.06
N SER A 115 8.98 23.97 -2.96
CA SER A 115 9.91 23.18 -2.14
C SER A 115 9.34 22.76 -0.79
N ASP A 116 8.15 23.25 -0.45
CA ASP A 116 7.60 23.16 0.89
C ASP A 116 6.55 22.06 0.96
N ILE A 117 6.58 21.27 2.02
CA ILE A 117 5.59 20.21 2.27
C ILE A 117 4.78 20.58 3.51
N PHE A 118 3.46 20.55 3.36
CA PHE A 118 2.52 20.69 4.45
C PHE A 118 1.72 19.42 4.59
N MET A 119 1.46 18.99 5.82
CA MET A 119 0.75 17.74 6.09
C MET A 119 -0.15 17.90 7.30
N TRP A 120 -1.38 17.42 7.23
CA TRP A 120 -2.35 17.54 8.33
C TRP A 120 -3.23 16.31 8.43
N ASN A 121 -3.89 16.15 9.58
CA ASN A 121 -4.85 15.07 9.78
C ASN A 121 -6.15 15.39 9.04
N TYR A 122 -6.46 14.66 7.96
CA TYR A 122 -7.68 14.91 7.16
C TYR A 122 -8.97 14.46 7.85
N GLU A 123 -8.90 13.72 8.96
CA GLU A 123 -10.09 13.31 9.71
C GLU A 123 -10.52 14.35 10.74
N THR A 124 -9.56 15.04 11.37
CA THR A 124 -9.80 16.06 12.41
C THR A 124 -9.60 17.49 11.90
N ASN A 125 -8.94 17.67 10.77
CA ASN A 125 -8.47 18.97 10.26
C ASN A 125 -7.53 19.71 11.24
N GLU A 126 -6.74 18.95 12.00
CA GLU A 126 -5.76 19.45 12.98
C GLU A 126 -4.34 18.96 12.61
N ASP A 127 -3.34 19.32 13.44
CA ASP A 127 -1.95 18.86 13.32
C ASP A 127 -1.30 19.23 11.98
N LEU A 128 -1.44 20.50 11.58
CA LEU A 128 -0.77 21.03 10.39
C LEU A 128 0.75 21.11 10.65
N ALA A 129 1.47 20.13 10.15
CA ALA A 129 2.92 20.05 10.15
C ALA A 129 3.49 20.70 8.88
N TYR A 130 4.64 21.36 9.03
CA TYR A 130 5.38 22.01 7.96
C TYR A 130 6.79 21.42 7.87
N PHE A 131 7.26 21.19 6.66
CA PHE A 131 8.57 20.64 6.38
C PHE A 131 9.25 21.39 5.22
N ASP A 132 10.41 21.97 5.51
CA ASP A 132 11.15 22.92 4.67
C ASP A 132 12.64 22.55 4.47
N ALA A 133 13.01 21.32 4.79
CA ALA A 133 14.39 20.85 4.65
C ALA A 133 14.80 20.56 3.18
N VAL A 134 13.93 20.87 2.21
CA VAL A 134 14.16 20.60 0.80
C VAL A 134 14.46 21.92 0.09
N GLU A 135 15.61 22.01 -0.58
CA GLU A 135 16.05 23.26 -1.21
C GLU A 135 15.50 23.45 -2.63
N ASN A 136 15.30 22.35 -3.35
CA ASN A 136 14.92 22.35 -4.77
C ASN A 136 13.44 22.03 -4.95
N THR A 137 12.85 22.47 -6.06
CA THR A 137 11.44 22.21 -6.38
C THR A 137 11.13 20.71 -6.34
N ILE A 138 10.14 20.35 -5.55
CA ILE A 138 9.65 18.99 -5.36
C ILE A 138 8.75 18.63 -6.54
N LEU A 139 9.06 17.53 -7.22
CA LEU A 139 8.30 17.02 -8.34
C LEU A 139 7.32 15.92 -7.92
N LYS A 140 7.74 15.06 -6.99
CA LYS A 140 6.99 13.90 -6.53
C LYS A 140 7.25 13.63 -5.05
N VAL A 141 6.21 13.19 -4.35
CA VAL A 141 6.30 12.63 -3.01
C VAL A 141 5.61 11.28 -2.96
N ALA A 142 6.12 10.38 -2.13
CA ALA A 142 5.50 9.08 -1.89
C ALA A 142 5.74 8.66 -0.43
N LEU A 143 4.81 7.89 0.13
CA LEU A 143 4.99 7.25 1.42
C LEU A 143 5.54 5.83 1.19
N ALA A 144 6.49 5.41 2.02
CA ALA A 144 6.99 4.05 2.02
C ALA A 144 7.02 3.48 3.43
N LYS A 145 6.70 2.18 3.56
CA LYS A 145 7.13 1.40 4.73
C LYS A 145 8.63 1.27 4.68
N VAL A 146 9.31 1.52 5.79
CA VAL A 146 10.77 1.40 5.83
C VAL A 146 11.17 -0.03 6.22
N LYS A 147 12.36 -0.46 5.80
CA LYS A 147 12.93 -1.73 6.24
C LYS A 147 13.22 -1.70 7.75
N ASN A 148 12.91 -2.80 8.43
CA ASN A 148 13.00 -2.94 9.89
C ASN A 148 14.42 -2.84 10.47
N ASP A 149 15.46 -3.03 9.65
CA ASP A 149 16.87 -3.08 10.05
C ASP A 149 17.62 -1.75 9.83
N ILE A 150 16.92 -0.73 9.30
CA ILE A 150 17.52 0.55 8.93
C ILE A 150 17.34 1.64 9.98
N PHE A 151 16.12 1.78 10.49
CA PHE A 151 15.75 2.81 11.45
C PHE A 151 15.45 2.20 12.83
N ALA A 152 15.28 3.05 13.83
CA ALA A 152 14.78 2.61 15.13
C ALA A 152 13.38 1.97 14.98
N SER A 153 13.06 1.00 15.85
CA SER A 153 11.84 0.17 15.73
C SER A 153 10.52 0.93 15.75
N HIS A 154 10.48 2.17 16.25
CA HIS A 154 9.29 3.02 16.26
C HIS A 154 9.06 3.73 14.91
N ILE A 155 10.08 3.80 14.05
CA ILE A 155 9.99 4.41 12.72
C ILE A 155 9.53 3.34 11.75
N THR A 156 8.27 3.44 11.34
CA THR A 156 7.62 2.46 10.45
C THR A 156 7.47 2.96 9.02
N HIS A 157 7.47 4.27 8.82
CA HIS A 157 7.27 4.90 7.53
C HIS A 157 8.37 5.92 7.22
N GLY A 158 8.55 6.19 5.93
CA GLY A 158 9.43 7.21 5.42
C GLY A 158 8.76 7.99 4.29
N LEU A 159 9.02 9.28 4.25
CA LEU A 159 8.61 10.18 3.18
C LEU A 159 9.71 10.20 2.11
N ILE A 160 9.36 9.76 0.91
CA ILE A 160 10.21 9.88 -0.26
C ILE A 160 9.90 11.21 -0.92
N VAL A 161 10.93 12.01 -1.16
CA VAL A 161 10.84 13.29 -1.84
C VAL A 161 11.76 13.27 -3.06
N GLY A 162 11.18 13.42 -4.24
CA GLY A 162 11.89 13.56 -5.49
C GLY A 162 11.85 15.00 -5.98
N THR A 163 13.02 15.62 -6.14
CA THR A 163 13.17 16.98 -6.66
C THR A 163 13.71 16.96 -8.09
N VAL A 164 13.94 18.14 -8.67
CA VAL A 164 14.63 18.28 -9.96
C VAL A 164 16.09 17.79 -9.95
N THR A 165 16.72 17.66 -8.78
CA THR A 165 18.14 17.29 -8.65
C THR A 165 18.39 15.99 -7.91
N ASP A 166 17.52 15.60 -6.97
CA ASP A 166 17.81 14.58 -5.97
C ASP A 166 16.58 13.75 -5.63
N LEU A 167 16.82 12.54 -5.13
CA LEU A 167 15.84 11.68 -4.50
C LEU A 167 16.25 11.42 -3.05
N SER A 168 15.36 11.73 -2.12
CA SER A 168 15.59 11.64 -0.68
C SER A 168 14.54 10.77 0.01
N LEU A 169 14.94 10.05 1.06
CA LEU A 169 14.08 9.31 1.99
C LEU A 169 14.26 9.88 3.40
N TYR A 170 13.18 10.42 3.96
CA TYR A 170 13.14 11.00 5.30
C TYR A 170 12.33 10.10 6.24
N PRO A 171 12.84 9.70 7.41
CA PRO A 171 12.04 8.98 8.40
C PRO A 171 10.88 9.83 8.91
N VAL A 172 9.71 9.19 9.03
CA VAL A 172 8.49 9.79 9.59
C VAL A 172 8.32 9.30 11.02
N ILE A 173 8.30 10.25 11.96
CA ILE A 173 8.08 10.02 13.38
C ILE A 173 6.61 10.28 13.67
N MET A 174 5.94 9.29 14.25
CA MET A 174 4.54 9.39 14.67
C MET A 174 4.49 9.21 16.18
N ASP A 175 4.20 10.31 16.87
CA ASP A 175 4.14 10.33 18.32
C ASP A 175 2.69 10.42 18.80
N ILE A 176 2.43 9.83 19.95
CA ILE A 176 1.14 9.95 20.64
C ILE A 176 1.40 10.77 21.90
N ASP A 177 0.78 11.94 21.96
CA ASP A 177 0.77 12.73 23.19
C ASP A 177 0.00 11.95 24.27
N THR A 178 0.70 11.54 25.32
CA THR A 178 0.15 10.74 26.41
C THR A 178 -0.90 11.49 27.24
N SER A 179 -0.92 12.82 27.18
CA SER A 179 -1.85 13.66 27.93
C SER A 179 -3.16 13.93 27.17
N SER A 180 -3.07 14.19 25.86
CA SER A 180 -4.24 14.51 25.02
C SER A 180 -4.72 13.33 24.16
N GLY A 181 -3.93 12.28 24.03
CA GLY A 181 -4.17 11.15 23.12
C GLY A 181 -4.04 11.51 21.64
N LYS A 182 -3.63 12.76 21.31
CA LYS A 182 -3.50 13.21 19.93
C LYS A 182 -2.25 12.60 19.29
N ARG A 183 -2.39 12.23 18.01
CA ARG A 183 -1.28 11.70 17.20
C ARG A 183 -0.63 12.84 16.44
N GLY A 184 0.60 13.18 16.79
CA GLY A 184 1.43 14.14 16.06
C GLY A 184 2.25 13.47 14.97
N ILE A 185 2.73 14.27 14.02
CA ILE A 185 3.66 13.81 12.99
C ILE A 185 4.86 14.75 12.87
N ALA A 186 6.06 14.17 12.74
CA ALA A 186 7.28 14.90 12.45
C ALA A 186 8.09 14.17 11.36
N ILE A 187 8.84 14.93 10.57
CA ILE A 187 9.73 14.40 9.54
C ILE A 187 11.15 14.76 9.93
N ASP A 188 12.03 13.77 10.05
CA ASP A 188 13.39 13.98 10.54
C ASP A 188 14.39 14.11 9.38
N ALA A 189 14.78 15.36 9.11
CA ALA A 189 15.76 15.72 8.09
C ALA A 189 17.18 15.19 8.38
N SER A 190 17.54 15.05 9.66
CA SER A 190 18.91 14.75 10.12
C SER A 190 19.33 13.31 9.83
N HIS A 191 18.36 12.41 9.72
CA HIS A 191 18.59 10.98 9.51
C HIS A 191 18.13 10.49 8.13
N SER A 192 18.11 11.39 7.15
CA SER A 192 17.69 11.10 5.77
C SER A 192 18.74 10.34 4.95
N PHE A 193 18.26 9.68 3.89
CA PHE A 193 19.09 9.13 2.81
C PHE A 193 18.87 9.97 1.56
N LYS A 194 19.93 10.39 0.87
CA LYS A 194 19.83 11.27 -0.30
C LYS A 194 20.80 10.83 -1.40
N VAL A 195 20.33 10.84 -2.64
CA VAL A 195 21.17 10.62 -3.84
C VAL A 195 20.78 11.62 -4.93
N SER A 196 21.78 12.10 -5.66
CA SER A 196 21.58 12.96 -6.82
C SER A 196 21.11 12.16 -8.04
N LEU A 197 20.20 12.76 -8.80
CA LEU A 197 19.64 12.21 -10.03
C LEU A 197 20.47 12.56 -11.28
N GLU A 198 21.58 13.28 -11.15
CA GLU A 198 22.53 13.61 -12.25
C GLU A 198 21.85 14.15 -13.54
N ASN A 199 20.79 14.95 -13.40
CA ASN A 199 19.95 15.51 -14.47
C ASN A 199 18.99 14.52 -15.16
N THR A 200 18.74 13.35 -14.58
CA THR A 200 17.66 12.46 -15.05
C THR A 200 16.29 12.97 -14.61
N SER A 201 15.30 12.89 -15.50
CA SER A 201 13.96 13.39 -15.22
C SER A 201 13.12 12.35 -14.47
N LEU A 202 12.79 12.64 -13.21
CA LEU A 202 11.97 11.76 -12.38
C LEU A 202 10.50 11.77 -12.84
N ASN A 203 9.96 10.60 -13.15
CA ASN A 203 8.58 10.45 -13.63
C ASN A 203 7.63 9.96 -12.54
N ASP A 204 7.99 8.88 -11.84
CA ASP A 204 7.13 8.26 -10.83
C ASP A 204 7.92 7.52 -9.76
N ILE A 205 7.33 7.35 -8.58
CA ILE A 205 7.91 6.69 -7.40
C ILE A 205 6.90 5.70 -6.84
N VAL A 206 7.33 4.47 -6.58
CA VAL A 206 6.52 3.44 -5.90
C VAL A 206 7.33 2.73 -4.85
N SER A 207 6.66 2.30 -3.79
CA SER A 207 7.26 1.50 -2.72
C SER A 207 6.55 0.16 -2.59
N THR A 208 7.26 -0.83 -2.08
CA THR A 208 6.71 -2.14 -1.76
C THR A 208 6.51 -2.29 -0.25
N ASN A 209 5.70 -3.27 0.16
CA ASN A 209 5.43 -3.51 1.58
C ASN A 209 6.66 -3.99 2.37
N ASP A 210 7.69 -4.54 1.71
CA ASP A 210 8.99 -4.90 2.29
C ASP A 210 9.99 -3.73 2.29
N GLY A 211 9.54 -2.52 1.90
CA GLY A 211 10.30 -1.28 1.99
C GLY A 211 11.32 -1.06 0.88
N ARG A 212 11.17 -1.75 -0.26
CA ARG A 212 11.94 -1.42 -1.47
C ARG A 212 11.31 -0.22 -2.15
N ILE A 213 12.17 0.63 -2.70
CA ILE A 213 11.76 1.88 -3.34
C ILE A 213 12.19 1.81 -4.79
N PHE A 214 11.23 1.98 -5.69
CA PHE A 214 11.47 2.05 -7.12
C PHE A 214 11.03 3.40 -7.64
N PHE A 215 11.72 3.85 -8.66
CA PHE A 215 11.33 5.05 -9.39
C PHE A 215 11.65 4.89 -10.86
N THR A 216 10.96 5.69 -11.67
CA THR A 216 11.21 5.76 -13.10
C THR A 216 11.84 7.09 -13.45
N ALA A 217 12.89 7.05 -14.26
CA ALA A 217 13.52 8.24 -14.80
C ALA A 217 14.00 7.98 -16.23
N ASP A 218 13.77 8.91 -17.15
CA ASP A 218 14.11 8.77 -18.58
C ASP A 218 13.72 7.39 -19.17
N ASP A 219 12.46 6.98 -18.95
CA ASP A 219 11.88 5.70 -19.38
C ASP A 219 12.59 4.42 -18.86
N LYS A 220 13.40 4.54 -17.81
CA LYS A 220 14.07 3.41 -17.15
C LYS A 220 13.57 3.24 -15.72
N LEU A 221 13.55 1.98 -15.28
CA LEU A 221 13.25 1.58 -13.92
C LEU A 221 14.53 1.53 -13.10
N TYR A 222 14.50 2.20 -11.95
CA TYR A 222 15.58 2.21 -10.98
C TYR A 222 15.08 1.76 -9.61
N GLU A 223 15.98 1.18 -8.82
CA GLU A 223 15.78 0.90 -7.40
C GLU A 223 16.65 1.86 -6.58
N PHE A 224 16.02 2.58 -5.65
CA PHE A 224 16.70 3.34 -4.61
C PHE A 224 17.02 2.40 -3.46
N VAL A 225 18.29 2.02 -3.35
CA VAL A 225 18.76 1.10 -2.32
C VAL A 225 19.33 1.91 -1.17
N TYR A 226 18.75 1.73 0.02
CA TYR A 226 19.21 2.32 1.27
C TYR A 226 19.51 1.22 2.29
N GLU A 227 20.64 1.37 2.98
CA GLU A 227 21.25 0.37 3.85
C GLU A 227 21.93 1.07 5.06
N GLN A 228 21.84 0.46 6.24
CA GLN A 228 22.59 0.86 7.41
C GLN A 228 23.88 0.04 7.45
N ASN A 229 25.04 0.69 7.30
CA ASN A 229 26.32 0.01 7.36
C ASN A 229 26.77 -0.15 8.83
N THR A 230 26.96 -1.38 9.26
CA THR A 230 27.50 -1.73 10.59
C THR A 230 28.96 -2.22 10.52
N GLY A 231 29.67 -1.92 9.43
CA GLY A 231 31.05 -2.33 9.22
C GLY A 231 32.08 -1.61 10.10
N TRP A 232 33.19 -2.30 10.36
CA TRP A 232 34.32 -1.84 11.19
C TRP A 232 35.13 -0.65 10.62
N PHE A 233 34.93 -0.29 9.34
CA PHE A 233 35.59 0.85 8.69
C PHE A 233 34.79 2.16 8.73
N GLY A 234 33.93 2.32 9.73
CA GLY A 234 33.02 3.46 9.85
C GLY A 234 31.59 3.04 9.52
N GLY A 235 30.78 2.97 10.58
CA GLY A 235 29.34 2.76 10.46
C GLY A 235 28.65 4.01 9.93
N GLY A 236 27.55 3.83 9.20
CA GLY A 236 26.83 4.96 8.63
C GLY A 236 25.72 4.57 7.66
N ARG A 237 24.85 5.52 7.36
CA ARG A 237 23.80 5.40 6.36
C ARG A 237 24.41 5.44 4.96
N ARG A 238 24.06 4.47 4.11
CA ARG A 238 24.46 4.44 2.70
C ARG A 238 23.22 4.32 1.81
N CYS A 239 23.21 5.06 0.71
CA CYS A 239 22.22 4.88 -0.35
C CYS A 239 22.86 4.93 -1.73
N ARG A 240 22.22 4.28 -2.70
CA ARG A 240 22.66 4.22 -4.10
C ARG A 240 21.47 3.96 -5.03
N ILE A 241 21.63 4.33 -6.30
CA ILE A 241 20.67 4.01 -7.37
C ILE A 241 21.15 2.76 -8.11
N VAL A 242 20.24 1.83 -8.42
CA VAL A 242 20.51 0.65 -9.23
C VAL A 242 19.57 0.60 -10.41
N ASN A 243 20.10 0.60 -11.64
CA ASN A 243 19.29 0.44 -12.84
C ASN A 243 18.76 -1.00 -12.95
N LYS A 244 17.43 -1.16 -13.08
CA LYS A 244 16.74 -2.44 -13.21
C LYS A 244 16.26 -2.73 -14.62
N SER A 245 16.17 -1.74 -15.50
CA SER A 245 15.82 -1.93 -16.92
C SER A 245 16.82 -2.85 -17.65
N VAL A 246 18.09 -2.84 -17.26
CA VAL A 246 19.13 -3.68 -17.91
C VAL A 246 18.93 -5.18 -17.67
N SER A 247 18.33 -5.59 -16.55
CA SER A 247 18.03 -7.01 -16.27
C SER A 247 16.82 -7.55 -17.06
N LEU A 248 15.89 -6.66 -17.46
CA LEU A 248 14.70 -7.06 -18.20
C LEU A 248 14.97 -7.23 -19.71
N LEU A 249 15.93 -6.49 -20.27
CA LEU A 249 16.32 -6.64 -21.68
C LEU A 249 17.36 -7.75 -21.90
N SER A 250 18.16 -8.13 -20.90
CA SER A 250 19.15 -9.22 -21.04
C SER A 250 18.53 -10.63 -21.01
N THR A 251 17.27 -10.77 -20.58
CA THR A 251 16.54 -12.03 -20.53
C THR A 251 15.73 -12.33 -21.79
N LEU A 252 15.76 -11.46 -22.80
CA LEU A 252 14.97 -11.57 -24.04
C LEU A 252 15.80 -11.71 -25.33
N ILE A 253 17.00 -12.31 -25.26
CA ILE A 253 17.75 -12.67 -26.49
C ILE A 253 18.08 -14.19 -26.52
N PRO A 254 17.18 -15.04 -27.00
CA PRO A 254 17.55 -16.23 -27.74
C PRO A 254 17.69 -15.88 -29.23
N PHE A 255 18.94 -15.85 -29.70
CA PHE A 255 19.40 -16.11 -31.07
C PHE A 255 18.77 -15.34 -32.26
N LEU A 256 19.58 -14.47 -32.87
CA LEU A 256 19.36 -13.91 -34.21
C LEU A 256 19.22 -15.03 -35.26
N GLY A 257 18.06 -15.09 -35.93
CA GLY A 257 17.89 -15.75 -37.23
C GLY A 257 17.40 -14.71 -38.25
N PRO A 258 17.89 -14.70 -39.51
CA PRO A 258 17.53 -13.68 -40.48
C PRO A 258 16.13 -13.99 -41.04
N GLY A 259 15.14 -13.19 -40.65
CA GLY A 259 13.77 -13.34 -41.14
C GLY A 259 13.01 -12.03 -41.08
N ASN A 260 12.78 -11.44 -42.25
CA ASN A 260 11.90 -10.30 -42.47
C ASN A 260 10.54 -10.50 -41.78
N GLY A 261 10.18 -9.59 -40.87
CA GLY A 261 8.84 -9.55 -40.30
C GLY A 261 8.70 -8.42 -39.31
N LYS A 262 7.98 -7.36 -39.71
CA LYS A 262 7.54 -6.28 -38.83
C LYS A 262 6.82 -6.86 -37.61
N SER A 263 7.27 -6.55 -36.40
CA SER A 263 6.45 -6.80 -35.21
C SER A 263 6.65 -5.69 -34.19
N SER A 264 5.75 -4.72 -34.24
CA SER A 264 5.51 -3.73 -33.21
C SER A 264 4.82 -4.42 -32.04
N TYR A 265 5.46 -4.47 -30.87
CA TYR A 265 4.78 -4.82 -29.62
C TYR A 265 4.92 -3.65 -28.64
N LEU A 266 3.81 -2.94 -28.50
CA LEU A 266 3.53 -1.98 -27.45
C LEU A 266 3.31 -2.75 -26.14
N PHE A 267 4.14 -2.50 -25.13
CA PHE A 267 3.77 -2.78 -23.74
C PHE A 267 3.25 -1.47 -23.12
N LYS A 268 1.94 -1.42 -22.90
CA LYS A 268 1.28 -0.35 -22.15
C LYS A 268 0.97 -0.91 -20.76
N SER A 269 1.82 -0.66 -19.77
CA SER A 269 1.48 -0.92 -18.37
C SER A 269 0.85 0.33 -17.79
N THR A 270 -0.47 0.31 -17.65
CA THR A 270 -1.21 1.34 -16.90
C THR A 270 -1.07 1.05 -15.42
N ILE A 271 -0.24 1.83 -14.72
CA ILE A 271 -0.26 1.93 -13.26
C ILE A 271 -1.38 2.90 -12.91
N TYR A 272 -2.39 2.42 -12.19
CA TYR A 272 -3.43 3.28 -11.64
C TYR A 272 -2.87 3.94 -10.38
N SER A 273 -2.54 5.24 -10.46
CA SER A 273 -2.45 6.07 -9.27
C SER A 273 -3.87 6.49 -8.91
N TYR A 274 -4.36 6.09 -7.72
CA TYR A 274 -5.53 6.71 -7.14
C TYR A 274 -5.16 8.11 -6.68
N SER A 275 -5.68 9.11 -7.40
CA SER A 275 -5.74 10.53 -7.02
C SER A 275 -6.76 10.78 -5.93
#